data_AF-K0IGA1-F1
#
_entry.id   AF-K0IGA1-F1
#
_cell.length_a   1.000
_cell.length_b   1.000
_cell.length_c   1.000
_cell.angle_alpha   90.00
_cell.angle_beta   90.00
_cell.angle_gamma   90.00
#
_symmetry.space_group_name_H-M   'P 1'
#
loop_
_entity.id
_entity.type
_entity.pdbx_description
1 polymer ?
#
loop_
_entity_poly.entity_id
_entity_poly.type
_entity_poly.pdbx_seq_one_letter_code
_entity_poly.pdbx_strand_id
1 'polypeptide(L)'
;MSIKLTFGRLVLLRNKPVQRLAVRKYESILFSILHLIGCIRWPAPSVRKRGHPYVYSPTVILRCFIVRIWFLIDSNNALHEFLVSDSAYSRKLIAACGLKSIPDRRTFDRRLRTMPSDVKQRIAAMGRLFVSERLVDSYIVAPDSTLLRAKSRRVWHKSSMKKGEVHILA
;
A
#
# COMPACT_ATOMS: atom_id res chain seq x y z
N MET A 1 43.26 5.05 23.39
CA MET A 1 42.09 5.83 23.84
C MET A 1 40.92 5.44 22.93
N SER A 2 40.20 4.38 23.30
CA SER A 2 39.27 3.67 22.40
C SER A 2 37.84 4.12 22.66
N ILE A 3 37.19 4.67 21.64
CA ILE A 3 35.79 5.09 21.67
C ILE A 3 34.92 3.84 21.45
N LYS A 4 34.24 3.39 22.51
CA LYS A 4 33.24 2.33 22.45
C LYS A 4 31.94 2.89 21.86
N LEU A 5 31.64 2.52 20.62
CA LEU A 5 30.32 2.69 20.01
C LEU A 5 29.34 1.68 20.63
N THR A 6 28.49 2.15 21.55
CA THR A 6 27.36 1.38 22.07
C THR A 6 26.29 1.25 20.99
N PHE A 7 26.28 0.12 20.30
CA PHE A 7 25.25 -0.29 19.36
C PHE A 7 23.99 -0.70 20.14
N GLY A 8 23.04 0.22 20.25
CA GLY A 8 21.75 0.00 20.89
C GLY A 8 20.91 -1.04 20.15
N ARG A 9 20.89 -2.26 20.71
CA ARG A 9 19.73 -3.17 20.81
C ARG A 9 18.77 -3.18 19.59
N LEU A 10 19.20 -3.81 18.50
CA LEU A 10 18.27 -4.32 17.50
C LEU A 10 17.42 -5.42 18.17
N VAL A 11 16.18 -5.09 18.52
CA VAL A 11 15.18 -6.08 18.92
C VAL A 11 14.89 -6.93 17.68
N LEU A 12 15.54 -8.08 17.59
CA LEU A 12 15.18 -9.18 16.71
C LEU A 12 13.75 -9.60 17.05
N LEU A 13 12.78 -9.02 16.35
CA LEU A 13 11.44 -9.58 16.27
C LEU A 13 11.58 -10.95 15.60
N ARG A 14 11.63 -12.00 16.44
CA ARG A 14 11.39 -13.39 16.07
C ARG A 14 10.08 -13.45 15.26
N ASN A 15 10.20 -13.40 13.94
CA ASN A 15 9.12 -13.74 13.03
C ASN A 15 8.81 -15.22 13.23
N LYS A 16 7.76 -15.50 14.01
CA LYS A 16 7.20 -16.85 14.09
C LYS A 16 6.75 -17.29 12.68
N PRO A 17 6.89 -18.57 12.31
CA PRO A 17 6.53 -19.10 10.98
C PRO A 17 5.00 -19.27 10.82
N VAL A 18 4.20 -18.28 11.24
CA VAL A 18 2.73 -18.38 11.33
C VAL A 18 2.04 -18.10 10.00
N GLN A 19 2.71 -17.42 9.06
CA GLN A 19 2.02 -16.85 7.89
C GLN A 19 2.12 -17.68 6.59
N ARG A 20 3.07 -18.64 6.50
CA ARG A 20 3.18 -19.58 5.34
C ARG A 20 1.90 -20.36 5.03
N LEU A 21 1.03 -20.58 6.03
CA LEU A 21 -0.23 -21.30 5.88
C LEU A 21 -1.41 -20.41 5.47
N ALA A 22 -1.30 -19.08 5.61
CA ALA A 22 -2.45 -18.19 5.43
C ALA A 22 -2.77 -17.92 3.95
N VAL A 23 -1.75 -17.84 3.08
CA VAL A 23 -1.96 -17.57 1.64
C VAL A 23 -2.77 -18.69 0.96
N ARG A 24 -2.62 -19.95 1.41
CA ARG A 24 -3.39 -21.09 0.87
C ARG A 24 -4.87 -21.10 1.26
N LYS A 25 -5.31 -20.21 2.17
CA LYS A 25 -6.64 -20.28 2.76
C LYS A 25 -7.70 -19.43 2.05
N TYR A 26 -7.30 -18.49 1.20
CA TYR A 26 -8.23 -17.55 0.56
C TYR A 26 -8.53 -17.93 -0.89
N GLU A 27 -9.78 -17.75 -1.30
CA GLU A 27 -10.29 -18.08 -2.64
C GLU A 27 -9.65 -17.24 -3.77
N SER A 28 -9.09 -16.07 -3.47
CA SER A 28 -8.44 -15.20 -4.46
C SER A 28 -7.22 -14.47 -3.92
N ILE A 29 -6.32 -14.08 -4.84
CA ILE A 29 -5.10 -13.31 -4.53
C ILE A 29 -5.45 -11.99 -3.82
N LEU A 30 -6.51 -11.31 -4.26
CA LEU A 30 -6.97 -10.07 -3.63
C LEU A 30 -7.32 -10.30 -2.17
N PHE A 31 -8.09 -11.34 -1.84
CA PHE A 31 -8.46 -11.62 -0.45
C PHE A 31 -7.24 -11.97 0.42
N SER A 32 -6.26 -12.71 -0.13
CA SER A 32 -4.97 -12.95 0.55
C SER A 32 -4.23 -11.65 0.85
N ILE A 33 -4.13 -10.75 -0.12
CA ILE A 33 -3.48 -9.44 0.04
C ILE A 33 -4.18 -8.61 1.11
N LEU A 34 -5.52 -8.52 1.06
CA LEU A 34 -6.30 -7.76 2.04
C LEU A 34 -6.14 -8.30 3.46
N HIS A 35 -6.09 -9.63 3.61
CA HIS A 35 -5.83 -10.26 4.91
C HIS A 35 -4.44 -9.94 5.44
N LEU A 36 -3.41 -10.10 4.61
CA LEU A 36 -2.02 -9.84 4.96
C LEU A 36 -1.79 -8.39 5.40
N ILE A 37 -2.39 -7.44 4.70
CA ILE A 37 -2.34 -6.02 5.06
C ILE A 37 -3.03 -5.77 6.40
N GLY A 38 -4.02 -6.59 6.73
CA GLY A 38 -4.63 -6.59 8.05
C GLY A 38 -3.74 -7.03 9.19
N CYS A 39 -2.75 -7.87 8.92
CA CYS A 39 -1.78 -8.34 9.90
C CYS A 39 -0.65 -7.31 10.13
N ILE A 40 -0.52 -6.29 9.28
CA ILE A 40 0.50 -5.26 9.43
C ILE A 40 0.21 -4.43 10.68
N ARG A 41 1.17 -4.43 11.61
CA ARG A 41 1.21 -3.47 12.71
C ARG A 41 1.69 -2.13 12.18
N TRP A 42 0.75 -1.20 12.01
CA TRP A 42 1.09 0.14 11.55
C TRP A 42 1.79 0.94 12.64
N PRO A 43 2.78 1.78 12.29
CA PRO A 43 3.35 2.70 13.23
C PRO A 43 2.24 3.60 13.78
N ALA A 44 2.23 3.79 15.10
CA ALA A 44 1.32 4.75 15.71
C ALA A 44 1.64 6.14 15.15
N PRO A 45 0.63 6.98 14.88
CA PRO A 45 0.87 8.35 14.44
C PRO A 45 1.77 9.06 15.46
N SER A 46 2.82 9.72 14.97
CA SER A 46 3.84 10.39 15.80
C SER A 46 3.25 11.50 16.66
N VAL A 47 2.12 12.09 16.24
CA VAL A 47 1.41 13.15 16.95
C VAL A 47 0.00 12.68 17.28
N ARG A 48 -0.34 12.71 18.57
CA ARG A 48 -1.73 12.53 19.01
C ARG A 48 -2.54 13.73 18.52
N LYS A 49 -3.34 13.54 17.48
CA LYS A 49 -4.25 14.57 17.00
C LYS A 49 -5.34 14.79 18.04
N ARG A 50 -5.61 16.06 18.37
CA ARG A 50 -6.70 16.45 19.27
C ARG A 50 -8.04 16.22 18.54
N GLY A 51 -8.99 15.55 19.20
CA GLY A 51 -10.33 15.29 18.66
C GLY A 51 -10.79 13.84 18.82
N HIS A 52 -12.00 13.55 18.35
CA HIS A 52 -12.58 12.21 18.43
C HIS A 52 -11.78 11.21 17.57
N PRO A 53 -11.49 10.00 18.08
CA PRO A 53 -10.84 8.97 17.31
C PRO A 53 -11.64 8.63 16.05
N TYR A 54 -10.92 8.31 15.00
CA TYR A 54 -11.50 7.94 13.73
C TYR A 54 -12.30 6.63 13.82
N VAL A 55 -13.57 6.64 13.39
CA VAL A 55 -14.45 5.45 13.33
C VAL A 55 -13.81 4.32 12.52
N TYR A 56 -13.23 4.66 11.36
CA TYR A 56 -12.47 3.74 10.52
C TYR A 56 -10.98 3.91 10.74
N SER A 57 -10.28 2.81 11.01
CA SER A 57 -8.82 2.80 11.13
C SER A 57 -8.15 3.04 9.78
N PRO A 58 -6.92 3.59 9.75
CA PRO A 58 -6.17 3.78 8.51
C PRO A 58 -5.98 2.48 7.72
N THR A 59 -5.86 1.33 8.40
CA THR A 59 -5.73 0.00 7.78
C THR A 59 -6.94 -0.34 6.92
N VAL A 60 -8.14 -0.07 7.43
CA VAL A 60 -9.40 -0.38 6.75
C VAL A 60 -9.53 0.48 5.48
N ILE A 61 -9.24 1.77 5.59
CA ILE A 61 -9.26 2.69 4.44
C ILE A 61 -8.23 2.27 3.38
N LEU A 62 -7.04 1.83 3.80
CA LEU A 62 -6.02 1.33 2.87
C LEU A 62 -6.46 0.06 2.15
N ARG A 63 -7.12 -0.88 2.85
CA ARG A 63 -7.71 -2.07 2.21
C ARG A 63 -8.74 -1.67 1.15
N CYS A 64 -9.63 -0.72 1.44
CA CYS A 64 -10.58 -0.19 0.45
C CYS A 64 -9.89 0.47 -0.74
N PHE A 65 -8.77 1.18 -0.50
CA PHE A 65 -7.98 1.78 -1.58
C PHE A 65 -7.36 0.73 -2.51
N ILE A 66 -6.93 -0.41 -1.96
CA ILE A 66 -6.38 -1.51 -2.77
C ILE A 66 -7.48 -2.17 -3.59
N VAL A 67 -8.67 -2.34 -3.05
CA VAL A 67 -9.85 -2.78 -3.84
C VAL A 67 -10.08 -1.82 -5.01
N ARG A 68 -10.04 -0.51 -4.75
CA ARG A 68 -10.17 0.50 -5.80
C ARG A 68 -9.13 0.33 -6.91
N ILE A 69 -7.85 0.14 -6.57
CA ILE A 69 -6.77 -0.09 -7.54
C ILE A 69 -6.97 -1.41 -8.29
N TRP A 70 -7.31 -2.49 -7.57
CA TRP A 70 -7.46 -3.82 -8.15
C TRP A 70 -8.55 -3.89 -9.21
N PHE A 71 -9.66 -3.19 -8.97
CA PHE A 71 -10.77 -3.08 -9.93
C PHE A 71 -10.64 -1.89 -10.88
N LEU A 72 -9.53 -1.16 -10.83
CA LEU A 72 -9.30 0.04 -11.66
C LEU A 72 -10.46 1.04 -11.58
N ILE A 73 -10.97 1.28 -10.37
CA ILE A 73 -12.09 2.19 -10.13
C ILE A 73 -11.58 3.62 -10.07
N ASP A 74 -11.96 4.44 -11.04
CA ASP A 74 -11.41 5.79 -11.21
C ASP A 74 -11.82 6.79 -10.13
N SER A 75 -12.95 6.59 -9.43
CA SER A 75 -13.47 7.55 -8.46
C SER A 75 -13.79 6.95 -7.08
N ASN A 76 -13.69 7.76 -6.03
CA ASN A 76 -14.11 7.35 -4.68
C ASN A 76 -15.62 7.09 -4.58
N ASN A 77 -16.40 7.72 -5.45
CA ASN A 77 -17.85 7.54 -5.50
C ASN A 77 -18.19 6.19 -6.09
N ALA A 78 -17.54 5.84 -7.20
CA ALA A 78 -17.71 4.54 -7.82
C ALA A 78 -17.27 3.41 -6.88
N LEU A 79 -16.25 3.63 -6.04
CA LEU A 79 -15.90 2.69 -4.98
C LEU A 79 -17.03 2.53 -3.96
N HIS A 80 -17.65 3.63 -3.54
CA HIS A 80 -18.79 3.58 -2.62
C HIS A 80 -19.97 2.83 -3.25
N GLU A 81 -20.36 3.19 -4.47
CA GLU A 81 -21.44 2.52 -5.21
C GLU A 81 -21.15 1.03 -5.42
N PHE A 82 -19.91 0.67 -5.73
CA PHE A 82 -19.48 -0.71 -5.86
C PHE A 82 -19.60 -1.49 -4.55
N LEU A 83 -19.28 -0.87 -3.41
CA LEU A 83 -19.44 -1.50 -2.10
C LEU A 83 -20.92 -1.61 -1.69
N VAL A 84 -21.74 -0.63 -2.06
CA VAL A 84 -23.19 -0.64 -1.78
C VAL A 84 -23.94 -1.61 -2.67
N SER A 85 -23.45 -1.89 -3.88
CA SER A 85 -24.02 -2.89 -4.77
C SER A 85 -24.17 -4.22 -4.03
N ASP A 86 -25.40 -4.75 -3.89
CA ASP A 86 -25.70 -5.95 -3.10
C ASP A 86 -25.32 -7.25 -3.83
N SER A 87 -24.09 -7.31 -4.32
CA SER A 87 -23.53 -8.51 -4.92
C SER A 87 -22.99 -9.46 -3.83
N ALA A 88 -22.99 -10.77 -4.08
CA ALA A 88 -22.34 -11.71 -3.17
C ALA A 88 -20.83 -11.41 -3.00
N TYR A 89 -20.20 -10.85 -4.03
CA TYR A 89 -18.78 -10.52 -4.04
C TYR A 89 -18.45 -9.27 -3.21
N SER A 90 -19.25 -8.21 -3.32
CA SER A 90 -19.09 -6.98 -2.52
C SER A 90 -19.26 -7.27 -1.04
N ARG A 91 -20.21 -8.14 -0.64
CA ARG A 91 -20.36 -8.58 0.76
C ARG A 91 -19.10 -9.27 1.30
N LYS A 92 -18.48 -10.16 0.51
CA LYS A 92 -17.18 -10.77 0.85
C LYS A 92 -16.07 -9.71 0.97
N LEU A 93 -16.04 -8.73 0.07
CA LEU A 93 -15.06 -7.63 0.11
C LEU A 93 -15.21 -6.73 1.33
N ILE A 94 -16.44 -6.37 1.71
CA ILE A 94 -16.73 -5.56 2.92
C ILE A 94 -16.17 -6.28 4.15
N ALA A 95 -16.44 -7.59 4.27
CA ALA A 95 -15.94 -8.42 5.35
C ALA A 95 -14.40 -8.49 5.35
N ALA A 96 -13.77 -8.70 4.19
CA ALA A 96 -12.31 -8.75 4.06
C ALA A 96 -11.63 -7.40 4.37
N CYS A 97 -12.27 -6.29 4.02
CA CYS A 97 -11.80 -4.95 4.39
C CYS A 97 -11.92 -4.69 5.90
N GLY A 98 -12.73 -5.47 6.63
CA GLY A 98 -13.01 -5.28 8.05
C GLY A 98 -13.95 -4.10 8.30
N LEU A 99 -14.80 -3.76 7.33
CA LEU A 99 -15.81 -2.73 7.46
C LEU A 99 -17.01 -3.27 8.25
N LYS A 100 -17.33 -2.63 9.38
CA LYS A 100 -18.57 -2.90 10.14
C LYS A 100 -19.80 -2.28 9.48
N SER A 101 -19.61 -1.11 8.88
CA SER A 101 -20.60 -0.35 8.13
C SER A 101 -19.92 0.32 6.96
N ILE A 102 -20.65 0.51 5.86
CA ILE A 102 -20.11 1.15 4.66
C ILE A 102 -19.85 2.64 4.98
N PRO A 103 -18.62 3.15 4.80
CA PRO A 103 -18.32 4.56 5.03
C PRO A 103 -19.01 5.43 3.99
N ASP A 104 -19.55 6.57 4.39
CA ASP A 104 -20.10 7.54 3.44
C ASP A 104 -19.05 8.02 2.41
N ARG A 105 -19.51 8.39 1.22
CA ARG A 105 -18.70 8.94 0.11
C ARG A 105 -17.74 10.04 0.59
N ARG A 106 -18.22 10.97 1.42
CA ARG A 106 -17.41 12.07 1.96
C ARG A 106 -16.29 11.58 2.88
N THR A 107 -16.49 10.45 3.54
CA THR A 107 -15.48 9.82 4.39
C THR A 107 -14.31 9.30 3.56
N PHE A 108 -14.58 8.63 2.43
CA PHE A 108 -13.52 8.18 1.53
C PHE A 108 -12.72 9.36 0.97
N ASP A 109 -13.38 10.39 0.45
CA ASP A 109 -12.72 11.57 -0.10
C ASP A 109 -11.78 12.22 0.92
N ARG A 110 -12.28 12.49 2.14
CA ARG A 110 -11.48 13.13 3.18
C ARG A 110 -10.30 12.27 3.61
N ARG A 111 -10.51 10.96 3.80
CA ARG A 111 -9.48 10.06 4.33
C ARG A 111 -8.40 9.74 3.31
N LEU A 112 -8.77 9.55 2.05
CA LEU A 112 -7.80 9.29 0.98
C LEU A 112 -6.97 10.54 0.66
N ARG A 113 -7.56 11.75 0.73
CA ARG A 113 -6.81 13.02 0.62
C ARG A 113 -5.82 13.24 1.76
N THR A 114 -6.12 12.77 2.97
CA THR A 114 -5.29 13.00 4.17
C THR A 114 -4.24 11.89 4.40
N MET A 115 -4.05 10.97 3.45
CA MET A 115 -3.08 9.88 3.60
C MET A 115 -1.57 10.21 3.37
N PRO A 116 -1.10 11.42 2.95
CA PRO A 116 0.19 11.51 2.26
C PRO A 116 1.46 11.40 3.13
N SER A 117 1.42 11.60 4.46
CA SER A 117 2.66 11.58 5.27
C SER A 117 3.24 10.18 5.45
N ASP A 118 2.37 9.16 5.59
CA ASP A 118 2.79 7.82 6.04
C ASP A 118 2.80 6.82 4.88
N VAL A 119 2.30 7.18 3.70
CA VAL A 119 2.14 6.26 2.55
C VAL A 119 3.45 5.57 2.20
N LYS A 120 4.58 6.30 2.17
CA LYS A 120 5.89 5.71 1.86
C LYS A 120 6.27 4.61 2.86
N GLN A 121 6.09 4.88 4.15
CA GLN A 121 6.37 3.88 5.20
C GLN A 121 5.42 2.69 5.09
N ARG A 122 4.16 2.95 4.71
CA ARG A 122 3.14 1.91 4.55
C ARG A 122 3.45 0.98 3.38
N ILE A 123 3.80 1.55 2.23
CA ILE A 123 4.22 0.79 1.04
C ILE A 123 5.46 -0.03 1.37
N ALA A 124 6.47 0.56 2.03
CA ALA A 124 7.67 -0.17 2.43
C ALA A 124 7.39 -1.33 3.39
N ALA A 125 6.48 -1.15 4.35
CA ALA A 125 6.05 -2.22 5.25
C ALA A 125 5.30 -3.34 4.51
N MET A 126 4.40 -2.98 3.59
CA MET A 126 3.69 -3.93 2.73
C MET A 126 4.66 -4.74 1.86
N GLY A 127 5.59 -4.07 1.18
CA GLY A 127 6.59 -4.73 0.34
C GLY A 127 7.44 -5.73 1.11
N ARG A 128 7.94 -5.35 2.30
CA ARG A 128 8.68 -6.27 3.18
C ARG A 128 7.85 -7.49 3.58
N LEU A 129 6.57 -7.29 3.89
CA LEU A 129 5.66 -8.37 4.23
C LEU A 129 5.42 -9.31 3.04
N PHE A 130 5.22 -8.78 1.84
CA PHE A 130 5.02 -9.60 0.65
C PHE A 130 6.26 -10.43 0.30
N VAL A 131 7.46 -9.86 0.47
CA VAL A 131 8.72 -10.61 0.31
C VAL A 131 8.86 -11.69 1.39
N SER A 132 8.56 -11.38 2.67
CA SER A 132 8.67 -12.37 3.75
C SER A 132 7.71 -13.54 3.57
N GLU A 133 6.51 -13.26 3.03
CA GLU A 133 5.51 -14.28 2.69
C GLU A 133 5.75 -14.97 1.34
N ARG A 134 6.86 -14.64 0.65
CA ARG A 134 7.20 -15.16 -0.69
C ARG A 134 6.07 -14.96 -1.71
N LEU A 135 5.25 -13.92 -1.53
CA LEU A 135 4.27 -13.51 -2.54
C LEU A 135 4.93 -12.82 -3.72
N VAL A 136 6.05 -12.15 -3.48
CA VAL A 136 6.85 -11.52 -4.51
C VAL A 136 8.31 -11.87 -4.26
N ASP A 137 9.02 -12.23 -5.33
CA ASP A 137 10.46 -12.45 -5.24
C ASP A 137 11.16 -11.12 -4.98
N SER A 138 12.06 -11.09 -4.00
CA SER A 138 12.91 -9.94 -3.70
C SER A 138 13.64 -9.38 -4.93
N TYR A 139 13.97 -10.23 -5.91
CA TYR A 139 14.59 -9.80 -7.16
C TYR A 139 13.65 -8.93 -8.04
N ILE A 140 12.34 -9.15 -7.93
CA ILE A 140 11.30 -8.39 -8.65
C ILE A 140 10.89 -7.13 -7.85
N VAL A 141 11.06 -7.13 -6.52
CA VAL A 141 10.63 -6.04 -5.61
C VAL A 141 11.63 -4.89 -5.54
N ALA A 142 12.81 -4.97 -6.16
CA ALA A 142 13.58 -3.76 -6.45
C ALA A 142 12.75 -2.96 -7.46
N PRO A 143 11.98 -1.94 -7.02
CA PRO A 143 11.31 -1.09 -7.97
C PRO A 143 12.45 -0.24 -8.48
N ASP A 144 12.96 -0.58 -9.64
CA ASP A 144 13.91 0.23 -10.33
C ASP A 144 13.25 1.59 -10.55
N SER A 145 13.45 2.48 -9.58
CA SER A 145 13.35 3.92 -9.82
C SER A 145 14.51 4.36 -10.70
N THR A 146 15.45 3.45 -11.00
CA THR A 146 16.01 3.34 -12.34
C THR A 146 14.83 3.22 -13.30
N LEU A 147 14.36 4.38 -13.80
CA LEU A 147 13.71 4.48 -15.10
C LEU A 147 14.23 3.32 -15.93
N LEU A 148 13.38 2.34 -16.25
CA LEU A 148 13.66 1.45 -17.36
C LEU A 148 13.98 2.42 -18.47
N ARG A 149 15.28 2.61 -18.74
CA ARG A 149 15.76 3.48 -19.79
C ARG A 149 15.17 2.81 -20.99
N ALA A 150 14.02 3.33 -21.44
CA ALA A 150 13.29 2.67 -22.48
C ALA A 150 14.32 2.55 -23.59
N LYS A 151 14.55 1.32 -24.08
CA LYS A 151 15.30 1.16 -25.32
C LYS A 151 14.55 1.86 -26.48
N SER A 152 13.42 2.54 -26.22
CA SER A 152 12.90 3.58 -27.09
C SER A 152 13.68 4.89 -26.92
N ARG A 153 14.57 5.05 -27.89
CA ARG A 153 15.31 6.22 -28.37
C ARG A 153 14.49 7.50 -28.64
N ARG A 154 13.38 7.77 -27.96
CA ARG A 154 12.60 8.99 -28.19
C ARG A 154 12.83 10.01 -27.09
N VAL A 155 13.88 10.82 -27.26
CA VAL A 155 13.65 12.26 -27.06
C VAL A 155 12.79 12.71 -28.24
N TRP A 156 11.71 13.38 -27.91
CA TRP A 156 10.83 14.11 -28.81
C TRP A 156 11.69 14.96 -29.79
N HIS A 157 11.58 14.67 -31.10
CA HIS A 157 12.21 15.36 -32.26
C HIS A 157 13.76 15.40 -32.39
N LYS A 158 14.23 15.16 -33.63
CA LYS A 158 15.66 15.13 -34.03
C LYS A 158 16.44 16.43 -33.74
N SER A 159 15.76 17.57 -33.66
CA SER A 159 16.37 18.88 -33.39
C SER A 159 16.94 18.97 -31.96
N SER A 160 16.22 18.45 -30.97
CA SER A 160 16.63 18.49 -29.56
C SER A 160 17.83 17.58 -29.28
N MET A 161 17.97 16.47 -30.02
CA MET A 161 19.14 15.61 -29.93
C MET A 161 20.44 16.28 -30.43
N LYS A 162 20.39 17.11 -31.48
CA LYS A 162 21.58 17.81 -32.00
C LYS A 162 22.14 18.85 -31.02
N LYS A 163 21.30 19.33 -30.09
CA LYS A 163 21.64 20.34 -29.10
C LYS A 163 22.16 19.76 -27.78
N GLY A 164 22.08 18.44 -27.58
CA GLY A 164 22.56 17.79 -26.35
C GLY A 164 21.75 18.12 -25.09
N GLU A 165 20.52 18.64 -25.25
CA GLU A 165 19.68 19.05 -24.14
C GLU A 165 18.98 17.84 -23.51
N VAL A 166 19.28 17.57 -22.23
CA VAL A 166 18.58 16.57 -21.41
C VAL A 166 17.57 17.33 -20.54
N HIS A 167 16.29 17.25 -20.90
CA HIS A 167 15.23 17.81 -20.07
C HIS A 167 15.03 16.91 -18.85
N ILE A 168 15.68 17.30 -17.74
CA ILE A 168 15.37 16.79 -16.42
C ILE A 168 14.22 17.66 -15.92
N LEU A 169 13.00 17.13 -15.93
CA LEU A 169 11.90 17.79 -15.24
C LEU A 169 12.15 17.64 -13.73
N ALA A 170 12.36 18.78 -13.07
CA ALA A 170 12.48 18.92 -11.62
C ALA A 170 11.16 18.57 -10.90
#